data_AF-A0A6U3SV03-F1
#
_entry.id   AF-A0A6U3SV03-F1
#
_cell.length_a   1.000
_cell.length_b   1.000
_cell.length_c   1.000
_cell.angle_alpha   90.00
_cell.angle_beta   90.00
_cell.angle_gamma   90.00
#
_symmetry.space_group_name_H-M   'P 1'
#
loop_
_entity.id
_entity.type
_entity.pdbx_description
1 polymer ?
#
loop_
_entity_poly.entity_id
_entity_poly.type
_entity_poly.pdbx_seq_one_letter_code
_entity_poly.pdbx_strand_id
1 'polypeptide(L)'
;ANKITMASSSSSSPNLLTLILDITPSTWGQRKIIRSAKDKALAAKNKSSAGPATLMDDVLTAILALGVSFSCLNRDNALVVIAATEYEAAVIYPRKGGEGCMEDVVM
;
A
#
# COMPACT_ATOMS: atom_id res chain seq x y z
N ALA A 1 -3.00 -19.53 49.34
CA ALA A 1 -2.26 -19.83 48.10
C ALA A 1 -2.66 -18.82 47.04
N ASN A 2 -1.86 -17.77 46.82
CA ASN A 2 -2.13 -16.77 45.78
C ASN A 2 -1.61 -17.29 44.45
N LYS A 3 -2.54 -17.73 43.60
CA LYS A 3 -2.25 -18.10 42.22
C LYS A 3 -2.10 -16.79 41.43
N ILE A 4 -0.86 -16.33 41.28
CA ILE A 4 -0.52 -15.25 40.34
C ILE A 4 -0.74 -15.85 38.95
N THR A 5 -1.86 -15.49 38.31
CA THR A 5 -2.14 -15.84 36.93
C THR A 5 -1.17 -15.09 36.04
N MET A 6 -0.28 -15.85 35.39
CA MET A 6 0.60 -15.35 34.35
C MET A 6 -0.24 -14.75 33.21
N ALA A 7 -0.25 -13.43 33.09
CA ALA A 7 -0.49 -12.78 31.82
C ALA A 7 0.86 -12.67 31.12
N SER A 8 1.33 -13.75 30.49
CA SER A 8 2.34 -13.60 29.44
C SER A 8 1.63 -13.00 28.24
N SER A 9 1.38 -11.70 28.26
CA SER A 9 1.03 -10.98 27.04
C SER A 9 2.24 -11.10 26.13
N SER A 10 2.21 -12.03 25.17
CA SER A 10 3.01 -11.90 23.97
C SER A 10 2.42 -10.72 23.18
N SER A 11 2.50 -9.50 23.73
CA SER A 11 2.14 -8.30 23.01
C SER A 11 3.27 -8.10 22.01
N SER A 12 3.08 -8.58 20.79
CA SER A 12 3.95 -8.20 19.69
C SER A 12 4.01 -6.67 19.68
N SER A 13 5.21 -6.12 19.69
CA SER A 13 5.39 -4.68 19.66
C SER A 13 4.65 -4.08 18.44
N PRO A 14 4.03 -2.90 18.57
CA PRO A 14 3.45 -2.22 17.43
C PRO A 14 4.52 -1.97 16.36
N ASN A 15 4.19 -2.22 15.10
CA ASN A 15 5.09 -1.99 13.96
C ASN A 15 4.53 -0.91 13.04
N LEU A 16 5.41 -0.10 12.49
CA LEU A 16 5.07 0.90 11.48
C LEU A 16 5.54 0.43 10.11
N LEU A 17 4.63 0.41 9.13
CA LEU A 17 4.95 0.24 7.72
C LEU A 17 4.68 1.54 6.97
N THR A 18 5.71 2.08 6.31
CA THR A 18 5.58 3.25 5.44
C THR A 18 5.80 2.83 3.99
N LEU A 19 4.81 3.06 3.14
CA LEU A 19 4.87 2.81 1.70
C LEU A 19 4.98 4.14 0.95
N ILE A 20 6.03 4.30 0.15
CA ILE A 20 6.22 5.47 -0.71
C ILE A 20 5.95 5.05 -2.15
N LEU A 21 4.97 5.67 -2.77
CA LEU A 21 4.48 5.36 -4.10
C LEU A 21 4.92 6.45 -5.07
N ASP A 22 5.76 6.10 -6.02
CA ASP A 22 5.95 6.96 -7.19
C ASP A 22 4.69 6.89 -8.05
N ILE A 23 3.95 8.00 -8.11
CA ILE A 23 2.75 8.19 -8.93
C ILE A 23 2.99 9.19 -10.08
N THR A 24 4.26 9.43 -10.42
CA THR A 24 4.66 10.37 -11.47
C THR A 24 3.99 10.05 -12.82
N PRO A 25 3.19 10.96 -13.39
CA PRO A 25 2.46 10.70 -14.62
C PRO A 25 3.36 10.35 -15.82
N SER A 26 4.55 10.95 -15.93
CA SER A 26 5.49 10.67 -17.02
C SER A 26 6.01 9.23 -16.95
N THR A 27 6.42 8.77 -15.76
CA THR A 27 6.83 7.38 -15.48
C THR A 27 5.72 6.39 -15.86
N TRP A 28 4.50 6.62 -15.38
CA TRP A 28 3.38 5.70 -15.63
C TRP A 28 2.84 5.77 -17.06
N GLY A 29 2.92 6.94 -17.70
CA GLY A 29 2.61 7.12 -19.13
C GLY A 29 3.54 6.31 -20.01
N GLN A 30 4.85 6.36 -19.76
CA GLN A 30 5.83 5.52 -20.47
C GLN A 30 5.57 4.02 -20.25
N ARG A 31 5.31 3.61 -19.01
CA ARG A 31 4.96 2.21 -18.69
C ARG A 31 3.73 1.74 -19.46
N LYS A 32 2.70 2.58 -19.59
CA LYS A 32 1.49 2.27 -20.37
C LYS A 32 1.77 2.09 -21.86
N ILE A 33 2.61 2.95 -22.44
CA ILE A 33 3.03 2.82 -23.86
C ILE A 33 3.76 1.51 -24.08
N ILE A 34 4.75 1.21 -23.22
CA ILE A 34 5.53 -0.04 -23.28
C ILE A 34 4.62 -1.26 -23.12
N ARG A 35 3.69 -1.22 -22.16
CA ARG A 35 2.69 -2.28 -21.95
C ARG A 35 1.86 -2.50 -23.20
N SER A 36 1.28 -1.44 -23.76
CA SER A 36 0.42 -1.52 -24.94
C SER A 36 1.15 -2.14 -26.15
N ALA A 37 2.41 -1.74 -26.37
CA ALA A 37 3.24 -2.31 -27.43
C ALA A 37 3.55 -3.80 -27.19
N LYS A 38 3.91 -4.16 -25.94
CA LYS A 38 4.19 -5.55 -25.56
C LYS A 38 2.95 -6.43 -25.67
N ASP A 39 1.80 -5.94 -25.24
CA ASP A 39 0.53 -6.66 -25.27
C ASP A 39 0.09 -6.93 -26.71
N LYS A 40 0.24 -5.94 -27.61
CA LYS A 40 0.01 -6.13 -29.05
C LYS A 40 0.93 -7.21 -29.64
N ALA A 41 2.20 -7.21 -29.27
CA ALA A 41 3.18 -8.19 -29.73
C ALA A 41 2.93 -9.60 -29.18
N LEU A 42 2.41 -9.73 -27.96
CA LEU A 42 2.03 -11.00 -27.35
C LEU A 42 0.71 -11.54 -27.91
N ALA A 43 -0.28 -10.68 -28.15
CA ALA A 43 -1.54 -11.03 -28.79
C ALA A 43 -1.30 -11.60 -30.19
N ALA A 44 -0.39 -11.00 -30.98
CA ALA A 44 0.01 -11.53 -32.29
C ALA A 44 0.64 -12.94 -32.22
N LYS A 45 1.08 -13.38 -31.03
CA LYS A 45 1.67 -14.69 -30.76
C LYS A 45 0.74 -15.62 -29.97
N ASN A 46 -0.54 -15.26 -29.80
CA ASN A 46 -1.49 -15.98 -28.94
C ASN A 46 -0.99 -16.20 -27.50
N LYS A 47 -0.24 -15.24 -26.95
CA LYS A 47 0.26 -15.26 -25.57
C LYS A 47 -0.48 -14.24 -24.72
N SER A 48 -0.72 -14.59 -23.46
CA SER A 48 -1.32 -13.68 -22.48
C SER A 48 -0.38 -12.52 -22.13
N SER A 49 -0.96 -11.39 -21.72
CA SER A 49 -0.21 -10.23 -21.26
C SER A 49 0.50 -10.52 -19.94
N ALA A 50 1.79 -10.20 -19.89
CA ALA A 50 2.59 -10.08 -18.67
C ALA A 50 3.32 -8.72 -18.68
N GLY A 51 2.65 -7.68 -19.18
CA GLY A 51 3.21 -6.35 -19.33
C GLY A 51 3.61 -5.70 -18.00
N PRO A 52 4.29 -4.54 -18.03
CA PRO A 52 4.50 -3.72 -16.83
C PRO A 52 3.18 -3.51 -16.08
N ALA A 53 3.20 -3.62 -14.75
CA ALA A 53 2.03 -3.35 -13.91
C ALA A 53 1.38 -2.00 -14.26
N THR A 54 0.06 -1.87 -14.19
CA THR A 54 -0.65 -0.59 -14.20
C THR A 54 -0.69 -0.01 -12.79
N LEU A 55 -0.73 1.33 -12.69
CA LEU A 55 -0.80 1.98 -11.38
C LEU A 55 -2.12 1.62 -10.68
N MET A 56 -3.23 1.79 -11.38
CA MET A 56 -4.57 1.65 -10.81
C MET A 56 -4.96 0.20 -10.52
N ASP A 57 -4.81 -0.70 -11.49
CA ASP A 57 -5.36 -2.05 -11.36
C ASP A 57 -4.39 -2.99 -10.62
N ASP A 58 -3.09 -2.90 -10.92
CA ASP A 58 -2.12 -3.84 -10.39
C ASP A 58 -1.48 -3.32 -9.09
N VAL A 59 -0.94 -2.09 -9.10
CA VAL A 59 -0.15 -1.59 -7.97
C VAL A 59 -1.01 -1.13 -6.79
N LEU A 60 -2.04 -0.30 -7.00
CA LEU A 60 -2.90 0.13 -5.90
C LEU A 60 -3.65 -1.04 -5.26
N THR A 61 -4.10 -2.02 -6.05
CA THR A 61 -4.71 -3.25 -5.55
C THR A 61 -3.74 -4.06 -4.68
N ALA A 62 -2.49 -4.21 -5.12
CA ALA A 62 -1.46 -4.91 -4.34
C ALA A 62 -1.12 -4.18 -3.03
N ILE A 63 -1.06 -2.84 -3.05
CA ILE A 63 -0.81 -2.02 -1.86
C ILE A 63 -1.96 -2.16 -0.86
N LEU A 64 -3.20 -2.13 -1.32
CA LEU A 64 -4.36 -2.34 -0.47
C LEU A 64 -4.32 -3.73 0.18
N ALA A 65 -4.06 -4.77 -0.62
CA ALA A 65 -3.95 -6.14 -0.11
C ALA A 65 -2.80 -6.29 0.91
N LEU A 66 -1.64 -5.70 0.63
CA LEU A 66 -0.50 -5.68 1.54
C LEU A 66 -0.83 -4.93 2.83
N GLY A 67 -1.43 -3.75 2.73
CA GLY A 67 -1.80 -2.92 3.88
C GLY A 67 -2.75 -3.64 4.82
N VAL A 68 -3.82 -4.23 4.28
CA VAL A 68 -4.77 -5.03 5.07
C VAL A 68 -4.08 -6.25 5.69
N SER A 69 -3.27 -6.97 4.92
CA SER A 69 -2.55 -8.14 5.40
C SER A 69 -1.58 -7.80 6.53
N PHE A 70 -0.88 -6.67 6.43
CA PHE A 70 0.02 -6.16 7.45
C PHE A 70 -0.71 -5.77 8.74
N SER A 71 -1.87 -5.12 8.62
CA SER A 71 -2.72 -4.78 9.76
C SER A 71 -3.33 -6.02 10.45
N CYS A 72 -3.52 -7.12 9.73
CA CYS A 72 -3.96 -8.39 10.32
C CYS A 72 -2.90 -9.10 11.16
N LEU A 73 -1.60 -8.80 10.98
CA LEU A 73 -0.53 -9.44 11.74
C LEU A 73 -0.51 -9.01 13.22
N ASN A 74 -0.84 -7.76 13.49
CA ASN A 74 -0.97 -7.21 14.83
C ASN A 74 -1.91 -5.99 14.77
N ARG A 75 -2.90 -5.94 15.67
CA ARG A 75 -3.88 -4.85 15.75
C ARG A 75 -3.23 -3.48 15.95
N ASP A 76 -2.09 -3.44 16.63
CA ASP A 76 -1.38 -2.19 16.92
C ASP A 76 -0.40 -1.79 15.81
N ASN A 77 -0.41 -2.50 14.67
CA ASN A 77 0.37 -2.10 13.50
C ASN A 77 -0.22 -0.85 12.84
N ALA A 78 0.65 0.09 12.50
CA ALA A 78 0.29 1.31 11.78
C ALA A 78 0.80 1.27 10.34
N LEU A 79 -0.03 1.71 9.41
CA LEU A 79 0.32 1.85 8.00
C LEU A 79 0.30 3.33 7.61
N VAL A 80 1.33 3.78 6.90
CA VAL A 80 1.39 5.09 6.27
C VAL A 80 1.65 4.88 4.79
N VAL A 81 0.88 5.55 3.94
CA VAL A 81 1.09 5.55 2.49
C VAL A 81 1.29 6.98 2.02
N ILE A 82 2.40 7.20 1.32
CA ILE A 82 2.81 8.49 0.77
C ILE A 82 2.82 8.35 -0.75
N ALA A 83 2.15 9.25 -1.44
CA ALA A 83 2.26 9.39 -2.89
C ALA A 83 3.28 10.48 -3.22
N ALA A 84 4.17 10.20 -4.16
CA ALA A 84 5.19 11.11 -4.64
C ALA A 84 5.04 11.33 -6.15
N THR A 85 5.16 12.58 -6.57
CA THR A 85 5.22 13.04 -7.96
C THR A 85 6.56 13.73 -8.22
N GLU A 86 6.76 14.25 -9.42
CA GLU A 86 7.91 15.10 -9.76
C GLU A 86 8.01 16.38 -8.92
N TYR A 87 6.88 16.87 -8.40
CA TYR A 87 6.79 18.19 -7.78
C TYR A 87 6.56 18.15 -6.27
N GLU A 88 5.85 17.12 -5.80
CA GLU A 88 5.42 17.04 -4.41
C GLU A 88 5.28 15.60 -3.92
N ALA A 89 5.31 15.45 -2.60
CA ALA A 89 4.93 14.22 -1.92
C ALA A 89 3.86 14.52 -0.87
N ALA A 90 2.84 13.68 -0.80
CA ALA A 90 1.71 13.84 0.11
C ALA A 90 1.34 12.52 0.76
N VAL A 91 0.99 12.57 2.05
CA VAL A 91 0.40 11.43 2.76
C VAL A 91 -1.00 11.19 2.20
N ILE A 92 -1.22 10.01 1.63
CA ILE A 92 -2.54 9.59 1.12
C ILE A 92 -3.26 8.65 2.10
N TYR A 93 -2.53 8.04 3.03
CA TYR A 93 -3.10 7.26 4.14
C TYR A 93 -2.21 7.35 5.40
N PRO A 94 -2.78 7.57 6.59
CA PRO A 94 -4.16 8.03 6.82
C PRO A 94 -4.34 9.44 6.22
N ARG A 95 -5.52 9.71 5.63
CA ARG A 95 -5.82 11.03 5.08
C ARG A 95 -6.24 11.96 6.21
N LYS A 96 -5.72 13.20 6.23
CA LYS A 96 -6.13 14.20 7.21
C LYS A 96 -7.66 14.40 7.20
N GLY A 97 -8.30 14.26 8.36
CA GLY A 97 -9.77 14.34 8.53
C GLY A 97 -10.56 13.08 8.10
N GLY A 98 -9.90 11.94 7.92
CA GLY A 98 -10.55 10.64 7.71
C GLY A 98 -10.66 9.82 9.00
N GLU A 99 -11.51 8.78 8.99
CA GLU A 99 -11.57 7.82 10.10
C GLU A 99 -10.18 7.24 10.39
N GLY A 100 -9.66 7.46 11.60
CA GLY A 100 -8.30 7.08 12.02
C GLY A 100 -7.33 8.27 12.24
N CYS A 101 -7.75 9.51 12.01
CA CYS A 101 -7.01 10.68 12.48
C CYS A 101 -7.09 10.76 14.03
N MET A 102 -5.95 10.56 14.72
CA MET A 102 -5.85 10.80 16.18
C MET A 102 -6.21 12.24 16.57
N GLU A 103 -6.19 13.18 15.62
CA GLU A 103 -6.66 14.56 15.84
C GLU A 103 -8.12 14.62 16.32
N ASP A 104 -8.95 13.63 15.97
CA ASP A 104 -10.36 13.53 16.40
C ASP A 104 -10.56 12.69 17.69
N VAL A 105 -9.51 12.11 18.25
CA VAL A 105 -9.56 11.30 19.49
C VAL A 105 -9.16 12.13 20.73
N VAL A 106 -8.60 13.32 20.53
CA VAL A 106 -8.08 14.20 21.61
C VAL A 106 -8.89 15.50 21.74
N MET A 107 -10.15 15.53 21.29
CA MET A 107 -11.10 16.59 21.64
C MET A 107 -12.30 16.03 22.41
#